data_AF-A0A6G0Q7T0-F1
#
_entry.id   AF-A0A6G0Q7T0-F1
#
_cell.length_a   1.000
_cell.length_b   1.000
_cell.length_c   1.000
_cell.angle_alpha   90.00
_cell.angle_beta   90.00
_cell.angle_gamma   90.00
#
_symmetry.space_group_name_H-M   'P 1'
#
loop_
_entity.id
_entity.type
_entity.pdbx_description
1 polymer ?
#
loop_
_entity_poly.entity_id
_entity_poly.type
_entity_poly.pdbx_seq_one_letter_code
_entity_poly.pdbx_strand_id
1 'polypeptide(L)'
;AAAENGHLRVVEYLHENRTGICQADAILRAKKNKHTEVVKYLLKHDECRAANEAEKAKILAEGRFVTVQKLWHVICLVLLSFRLVPMLLGNCFKSGTGRRVVEANSRTELEERIRAEEEANIRTSEQARIRTEVAASIGEEGEKAQAEKKTDTRTEQQEMRARIRAEIQDEVEKKMRAEIRAELLGKDSKQV
;
A
#
# COMPACT_ATOMS: atom_id res chain seq x y z
N ALA A 1 -8.01 -33.55 -28.54
CA ALA A 1 -7.86 -34.17 -29.88
C ALA A 1 -7.90 -33.13 -31.01
N ALA A 2 -9.03 -32.47 -31.32
CA ALA A 2 -9.08 -31.51 -32.44
C ALA A 2 -8.06 -30.36 -32.33
N ALA A 3 -7.95 -29.75 -31.14
CA ALA A 3 -6.97 -28.70 -30.89
C ALA A 3 -5.51 -29.20 -30.87
N GLU A 4 -5.31 -30.45 -30.46
CA GLU A 4 -4.01 -31.11 -30.40
C GLU A 4 -3.45 -31.44 -31.79
N ASN A 5 -4.33 -31.71 -32.76
CA ASN A 5 -3.97 -32.00 -34.14
C ASN A 5 -4.00 -30.76 -35.06
N GLY A 6 -4.31 -29.57 -34.52
CA GLY A 6 -4.33 -28.33 -35.30
C GLY A 6 -5.56 -28.14 -36.18
N HIS A 7 -6.65 -28.88 -35.97
CA HIS A 7 -7.86 -28.79 -36.79
C HIS A 7 -8.74 -27.60 -36.42
N LEU A 8 -8.34 -26.39 -36.85
CA LEU A 8 -9.02 -25.13 -36.54
C LEU A 8 -10.53 -25.15 -36.84
N ARG A 9 -10.93 -25.56 -38.06
CA ARG A 9 -12.35 -25.60 -38.46
C ARG A 9 -13.23 -26.49 -37.58
N VAL A 10 -12.65 -27.57 -37.06
CA VAL A 10 -13.37 -28.48 -36.16
C VAL A 10 -13.49 -27.85 -34.78
N VAL A 11 -12.47 -27.11 -34.33
CA VAL A 11 -12.50 -26.37 -33.06
C VAL A 11 -13.54 -25.25 -33.10
N GLU A 12 -13.63 -24.52 -34.21
CA GLU A 12 -14.66 -23.48 -34.44
C GLU A 12 -16.07 -24.08 -34.36
N TYR A 13 -16.33 -25.13 -35.15
CA TYR A 13 -17.62 -25.83 -35.14
C TYR A 13 -17.99 -26.36 -33.76
N LEU A 14 -17.02 -26.93 -33.04
CA LEU A 14 -17.25 -27.45 -31.69
C LEU A 14 -17.56 -26.32 -30.71
N HIS A 15 -16.81 -25.23 -30.74
CA HIS A 15 -17.00 -24.08 -29.85
C HIS A 15 -18.38 -23.43 -30.05
N GLU A 16 -18.86 -23.33 -31.29
CA GLU A 16 -20.17 -22.75 -31.62
C GLU A 16 -21.35 -23.67 -31.23
N ASN A 17 -21.18 -25.00 -31.33
CA ASN A 17 -22.28 -25.95 -31.09
C ASN A 17 -22.31 -26.52 -29.66
N ARG A 18 -21.29 -26.29 -28.85
CA ARG A 18 -21.21 -26.79 -27.47
C ARG A 18 -20.59 -25.75 -26.54
N THR A 19 -21.38 -25.28 -25.59
CA THR A 19 -20.89 -24.53 -24.41
C THR A 19 -20.09 -25.47 -23.50
N GLY A 20 -18.81 -25.18 -23.25
CA GLY A 20 -17.98 -25.91 -22.28
C GLY A 20 -16.76 -26.67 -22.81
N ILE A 21 -16.36 -26.51 -24.07
CA ILE A 21 -15.16 -27.18 -24.64
C ILE A 21 -13.85 -26.52 -24.21
N CYS A 22 -13.91 -25.36 -23.55
CA CYS A 22 -12.71 -24.63 -23.20
C CYS A 22 -12.01 -25.11 -21.95
N GLN A 23 -11.28 -26.21 -22.11
CA GLN A 23 -10.32 -26.71 -21.14
C GLN A 23 -8.92 -26.15 -21.41
N ALA A 24 -8.21 -25.80 -20.34
CA ALA A 24 -6.81 -25.37 -20.39
C ALA A 24 -5.90 -26.37 -21.12
N ASP A 25 -6.19 -27.66 -20.95
CA ASP A 25 -5.48 -28.77 -21.60
C ASP A 25 -5.49 -28.66 -23.13
N ALA A 26 -6.60 -28.22 -23.73
CA ALA A 26 -6.69 -28.08 -25.18
C ALA A 26 -5.71 -27.02 -25.69
N ILE A 27 -5.59 -25.89 -24.98
CA ILE A 27 -4.66 -24.81 -25.30
C ILE A 27 -3.22 -25.26 -25.07
N LEU A 28 -2.95 -25.97 -23.97
CA LEU A 28 -1.62 -26.45 -23.63
C LEU A 28 -1.10 -27.45 -24.67
N ARG A 29 -1.94 -28.40 -25.09
CA ARG A 29 -1.60 -29.39 -26.13
C ARG A 29 -1.41 -28.74 -27.49
N ALA A 30 -2.27 -27.79 -27.87
CA ALA A 30 -2.09 -27.02 -29.10
C ALA A 30 -0.77 -26.22 -29.09
N LYS A 31 -0.39 -25.61 -27.96
CA LYS A 31 0.91 -24.94 -27.78
C LYS A 31 2.08 -25.92 -27.90
N LYS A 32 2.00 -27.08 -27.25
CA LYS A 32 3.05 -28.12 -27.29
C LYS A 32 3.31 -28.61 -28.72
N ASN A 33 2.24 -28.75 -29.50
CA ASN A 33 2.31 -29.19 -30.90
C ASN A 33 2.49 -28.02 -31.90
N LYS A 34 2.76 -26.79 -31.41
CA LYS A 34 3.02 -25.59 -32.21
C LYS A 34 1.87 -25.17 -33.14
N HIS A 35 0.63 -25.55 -32.82
CA HIS A 35 -0.55 -25.13 -33.58
C HIS A 35 -1.02 -23.72 -33.18
N THR A 36 -0.27 -22.71 -33.61
CA THR A 36 -0.46 -21.31 -33.21
C THR A 36 -1.83 -20.74 -33.58
N GLU A 37 -2.38 -21.13 -34.73
CA GLU A 37 -3.67 -20.60 -35.21
C GLU A 37 -4.83 -21.06 -34.32
N VAL A 38 -4.80 -22.31 -33.86
CA VAL A 38 -5.78 -22.82 -32.88
C VAL A 38 -5.62 -22.12 -31.53
N VAL A 39 -4.38 -21.88 -31.09
CA VAL A 39 -4.11 -21.18 -29.83
C VAL A 39 -4.61 -19.74 -29.88
N LYS A 40 -4.40 -19.03 -30.99
CA LYS A 40 -4.91 -17.66 -31.19
C LYS A 40 -6.42 -17.62 -31.14
N TYR A 41 -7.09 -18.55 -31.83
CA TYR A 41 -8.54 -18.65 -31.81
C TYR A 41 -9.05 -18.88 -30.38
N LEU A 42 -8.51 -19.89 -29.68
CA LEU A 42 -8.94 -20.20 -28.32
C LEU A 42 -8.68 -19.04 -27.33
N LEU A 43 -7.55 -18.34 -27.43
CA LEU A 43 -7.24 -17.20 -26.54
C LEU A 43 -8.06 -15.93 -26.83
N LYS A 44 -8.70 -15.86 -28.00
CA LYS A 44 -9.60 -14.76 -28.35
C LYS A 44 -10.89 -14.80 -27.52
N HIS A 45 -11.27 -15.97 -27.02
CA HIS A 45 -12.46 -16.16 -26.18
C HIS A 45 -12.09 -16.09 -24.69
N ASP A 46 -12.83 -15.30 -23.91
CA ASP A 46 -12.48 -15.02 -22.50
C ASP A 46 -12.64 -16.24 -21.58
N GLU A 47 -13.64 -17.08 -21.83
CA GLU A 47 -13.86 -18.34 -21.09
C GLU A 47 -12.65 -19.28 -21.18
N CYS A 48 -12.08 -19.35 -22.37
CA CYS A 48 -10.91 -20.16 -22.70
C CYS A 48 -9.61 -19.61 -22.08
N ARG A 49 -9.50 -18.29 -22.03
CA ARG A 49 -8.37 -17.60 -21.41
C ARG A 49 -8.36 -17.83 -19.90
N ALA A 50 -9.49 -17.62 -19.24
CA ALA A 50 -9.62 -17.79 -17.79
C ALA A 50 -9.27 -19.23 -17.35
N ALA A 51 -9.75 -20.23 -18.09
CA ALA A 51 -9.41 -21.63 -17.83
C ALA A 51 -7.89 -21.88 -17.92
N ASN A 52 -7.21 -21.36 -18.95
CA ASN A 52 -5.76 -21.51 -19.12
C ASN A 52 -4.95 -20.77 -18.04
N GLU A 53 -5.42 -19.61 -17.55
CA GLU A 53 -4.74 -18.88 -16.48
C GLU A 53 -4.84 -19.59 -15.13
N ALA A 54 -6.01 -20.14 -14.79
CA ALA A 54 -6.22 -20.91 -13.57
C ALA A 54 -5.32 -22.15 -13.51
N GLU A 55 -5.26 -22.92 -14.60
CA GLU A 55 -4.43 -24.13 -14.65
C GLU A 55 -2.93 -23.79 -14.61
N LYS A 56 -2.52 -22.71 -15.31
CA LYS A 56 -1.13 -22.25 -15.28
C LYS A 56 -0.69 -21.82 -13.87
N ALA A 57 -1.57 -21.17 -13.10
CA ALA A 57 -1.28 -20.79 -11.72
C ALA A 57 -1.08 -22.01 -10.82
N LYS A 58 -1.88 -23.07 -11.00
CA LYS A 58 -1.75 -24.33 -10.27
C LYS A 58 -0.42 -25.04 -10.57
N ILE A 59 -0.07 -25.18 -11.84
CA ILE A 59 1.21 -25.78 -12.26
C ILE A 59 2.41 -24.98 -11.71
N LEU A 60 2.31 -23.65 -11.65
CA LEU A 60 3.37 -22.81 -11.10
C LEU A 60 3.55 -23.03 -9.59
N ALA A 61 2.46 -23.26 -8.85
CA ALA A 61 2.53 -23.59 -7.43
C ALA A 61 3.20 -24.95 -7.20
N GLU A 62 2.85 -25.96 -7.98
CA GLU A 62 3.41 -27.32 -7.88
C GLU A 62 4.88 -27.38 -8.38
N GLY A 63 5.20 -26.62 -9.43
CA GLY A 63 6.53 -26.58 -10.04
C GLY A 63 7.63 -26.04 -9.12
N ARG A 64 7.28 -25.18 -8.14
CA ARG A 64 8.26 -24.62 -7.18
C ARG A 64 8.88 -25.69 -6.28
N PHE A 65 8.13 -26.73 -5.90
CA PHE A 65 8.68 -27.79 -5.06
C PHE A 65 9.74 -28.62 -5.82
N VAL A 66 9.44 -28.99 -7.07
CA VAL A 66 10.33 -29.79 -7.91
C VAL A 66 11.61 -29.03 -8.28
N THR A 67 11.52 -27.73 -8.56
CA THR A 67 12.70 -26.91 -8.85
C THR A 67 13.58 -26.74 -7.61
N VAL A 68 12.99 -26.51 -6.43
CA VAL A 68 13.72 -26.42 -5.17
C VAL A 68 14.40 -27.74 -4.82
N GLN A 69 13.73 -28.89 -5.02
CA GLN A 69 14.31 -30.21 -4.78
C GLN A 69 15.48 -30.53 -5.73
N LYS A 70 15.38 -30.14 -7.01
CA LYS A 70 16.50 -30.28 -7.96
C LYS A 70 17.66 -29.36 -7.61
N LEU A 71 17.36 -28.12 -7.25
CA LEU A 71 18.36 -27.14 -6.83
C LEU A 71 19.09 -27.62 -5.57
N TRP A 72 18.35 -28.18 -4.61
CA TRP A 72 18.91 -28.79 -3.41
C TRP A 72 19.85 -29.96 -3.75
N HIS A 73 19.45 -30.88 -4.62
CA HIS A 73 20.34 -31.97 -5.06
C HIS A 73 21.60 -31.45 -5.74
N VAL A 74 21.50 -30.42 -6.59
CA VAL A 74 22.67 -29.82 -7.25
C VAL A 74 23.59 -29.17 -6.22
N ILE A 75 23.05 -28.43 -5.25
CA ILE A 75 23.82 -27.85 -4.15
C ILE A 75 24.51 -28.96 -3.33
N CYS A 76 23.78 -30.03 -2.98
CA CYS A 76 24.36 -31.18 -2.27
C CYS A 76 25.48 -31.83 -3.07
N LEU A 77 25.33 -32.02 -4.38
CA LEU A 77 26.38 -32.60 -5.23
C LEU A 77 27.62 -31.69 -5.32
N VAL A 78 27.44 -30.38 -5.40
CA VAL A 78 28.53 -29.39 -5.39
C VAL A 78 29.25 -29.39 -4.04
N LEU A 79 28.52 -29.46 -2.93
CA LEU A 79 29.11 -29.56 -1.60
C LEU A 79 29.82 -30.90 -1.38
N LEU A 80 29.28 -31.99 -1.93
CA LEU A 80 29.88 -33.31 -1.86
C LEU A 80 31.16 -33.38 -2.69
N SER A 81 31.18 -32.78 -3.88
CA SER A 81 32.38 -32.69 -4.71
C SER A 81 33.43 -31.79 -4.07
N PHE A 82 33.06 -30.63 -3.53
CA PHE A 82 33.97 -29.75 -2.79
C PHE A 82 34.51 -30.39 -1.51
N ARG A 83 33.84 -31.42 -0.98
CA ARG A 83 34.29 -32.20 0.19
C ARG A 83 35.09 -33.45 -0.17
N LEU A 84 34.79 -34.12 -1.29
CA LEU A 84 35.54 -35.28 -1.80
C LEU A 84 36.84 -34.87 -2.51
N VAL A 85 36.84 -33.76 -3.25
CA VAL A 85 38.01 -33.32 -4.03
C VAL A 85 39.23 -33.03 -3.13
N PRO A 86 39.10 -32.36 -1.96
CA PRO A 86 40.21 -32.21 -1.01
C PRO A 86 40.62 -33.51 -0.31
N MET A 87 39.74 -34.52 -0.26
CA MET A 87 40.04 -35.84 0.31
C MET A 87 40.83 -36.70 -0.68
N LEU A 88 40.51 -36.61 -1.98
CA LEU A 88 41.21 -37.32 -3.06
C LEU A 88 42.52 -36.63 -3.47
N LEU A 89 42.58 -35.30 -3.42
CA LEU A 89 43.79 -34.49 -3.64
C LEU A 89 44.57 -34.23 -2.33
N GLY A 90 44.13 -34.83 -1.23
CA GLY A 90 44.53 -34.54 0.15
C GLY A 90 45.90 -35.04 0.61
N ASN A 91 46.75 -35.51 -0.30
CA ASN A 91 48.17 -35.73 0.00
C ASN A 91 49.09 -34.58 -0.47
N CYS A 92 48.54 -33.46 -0.96
CA CYS A 92 49.37 -32.33 -1.40
C CYS A 92 49.15 -30.98 -0.69
N PHE A 93 48.18 -30.82 0.22
CA PHE A 93 47.89 -29.49 0.77
C PHE A 93 47.77 -29.46 2.30
N LYS A 94 48.89 -29.70 2.99
CA LYS A 94 49.11 -29.11 4.31
C LYS A 94 49.63 -27.69 4.13
N SER A 95 48.76 -26.69 4.22
CA SER A 95 49.14 -25.37 4.74
C SER A 95 47.91 -24.53 5.09
N GLY A 96 47.94 -23.90 6.27
CA GLY A 96 47.17 -22.69 6.54
C GLY A 96 45.88 -22.82 7.36
N THR A 97 45.90 -23.46 8.53
CA THR A 97 44.88 -23.27 9.59
C THR A 97 44.93 -21.88 10.26
N GLY A 98 45.44 -20.86 9.56
CA GLY A 98 45.34 -19.44 9.93
C GLY A 98 44.48 -18.61 8.98
N ARG A 99 44.25 -19.06 7.73
CA ARG A 99 43.49 -18.28 6.74
C ARG A 99 41.97 -18.31 6.98
N ARG A 100 41.45 -19.42 7.52
CA ARG A 100 40.00 -19.61 7.75
C ARG A 100 39.41 -18.74 8.87
N VAL A 101 40.20 -18.40 9.90
CA VAL A 101 39.75 -17.53 11.01
C VAL A 101 39.79 -16.06 10.59
N VAL A 102 40.83 -15.63 9.86
CA VAL A 102 40.92 -14.25 9.34
C VAL A 102 39.81 -13.96 8.33
N GLU A 103 39.48 -14.93 7.48
CA GLU A 103 38.41 -14.78 6.47
C GLU A 103 36.99 -14.88 7.07
N ALA A 104 36.84 -15.57 8.19
CA ALA A 104 35.61 -15.57 8.98
C ALA A 104 35.45 -14.26 9.78
N ASN A 105 36.51 -13.77 10.44
CA ASN A 105 36.50 -12.51 11.17
C ASN A 105 36.29 -11.30 10.24
N SER A 106 36.87 -11.30 9.04
CA SER A 106 36.66 -10.21 8.08
C SER A 106 35.26 -10.21 7.47
N ARG A 107 34.62 -11.38 7.32
CA ARG A 107 33.21 -11.47 6.91
C ARG A 107 32.27 -10.98 7.99
N THR A 108 32.47 -11.39 9.25
CA THR A 108 31.65 -10.89 10.36
C THR A 108 31.83 -9.39 10.55
N GLU A 109 33.06 -8.87 10.44
CA GLU A 109 33.35 -7.45 10.53
C GLU A 109 32.71 -6.65 9.37
N LEU A 110 32.74 -7.20 8.13
CA LEU A 110 32.07 -6.56 7.00
C LEU A 110 30.55 -6.59 7.14
N GLU A 111 29.96 -7.69 7.59
CA GLU A 111 28.52 -7.82 7.85
C GLU A 111 28.06 -6.86 8.96
N GLU A 112 28.86 -6.72 10.03
CA GLU A 112 28.60 -5.75 11.09
C GLU A 112 28.69 -4.31 10.58
N ARG A 113 29.65 -4.01 9.71
CA ARG A 113 29.77 -2.67 9.09
C ARG A 113 28.62 -2.36 8.15
N ILE A 114 28.21 -3.31 7.30
CA ILE A 114 27.05 -3.15 6.42
C ILE A 114 25.78 -2.95 7.24
N ARG A 115 25.57 -3.77 8.29
CA ARG A 115 24.42 -3.62 9.19
C ARG A 115 24.42 -2.26 9.89
N ALA A 116 25.55 -1.81 10.39
CA ALA A 116 25.66 -0.50 11.04
C ALA A 116 25.41 0.67 10.06
N GLU A 117 25.89 0.56 8.82
CA GLU A 117 25.67 1.55 7.76
C GLU A 117 24.20 1.59 7.32
N GLU A 118 23.58 0.43 7.11
CA GLU A 118 22.15 0.32 6.80
C GLU A 118 21.29 0.86 7.94
N GLU A 119 21.57 0.51 9.19
CA GLU A 119 20.87 1.04 10.36
C GLU A 119 21.05 2.56 10.52
N ALA A 120 22.22 3.11 10.18
CA ALA A 120 22.44 4.55 10.18
C ALA A 120 21.62 5.24 9.08
N ASN A 121 21.59 4.66 7.88
CA ASN A 121 20.85 5.20 6.74
C ASN A 121 19.33 5.12 6.92
N ILE A 122 18.83 4.04 7.52
CA ILE A 122 17.42 3.91 7.90
C ILE A 122 17.08 4.97 8.95
N ARG A 123 17.91 5.13 9.99
CA ARG A 123 17.69 6.16 11.03
C ARG A 123 17.64 7.56 10.45
N THR A 124 18.55 7.94 9.56
CA THR A 124 18.55 9.28 8.96
C THR A 124 17.34 9.50 8.04
N SER A 125 16.99 8.51 7.22
CA SER A 125 15.81 8.56 6.33
C SER A 125 14.50 8.64 7.12
N GLU A 126 14.32 7.79 8.13
CA GLU A 126 13.11 7.78 8.96
C GLU A 126 13.02 9.02 9.84
N GLN A 127 14.13 9.49 10.43
CA GLN A 127 14.14 10.74 11.18
C GLN A 127 13.74 11.94 10.33
N ALA A 128 14.17 12.00 9.05
CA ALA A 128 13.74 13.06 8.15
C ALA A 128 12.23 13.01 7.89
N ARG A 129 11.68 11.81 7.58
CA ARG A 129 10.25 11.63 7.33
C ARG A 129 9.40 11.95 8.55
N ILE A 130 9.77 11.44 9.72
CA ILE A 130 9.07 11.70 10.98
C ILE A 130 9.11 13.19 11.32
N ARG A 131 10.26 13.87 11.16
CA ARG A 131 10.35 15.31 11.39
C ARG A 131 9.41 16.10 10.49
N THR A 132 9.32 15.75 9.20
CA THR A 132 8.40 16.42 8.28
C THR A 132 6.93 16.19 8.65
N GLU A 133 6.59 14.97 9.06
CA GLU A 133 5.23 14.60 9.43
C GLU A 133 4.81 15.24 10.76
N VAL A 134 5.66 15.19 11.77
CA VAL A 134 5.44 15.87 13.05
C VAL A 134 5.34 17.38 12.87
N ALA A 135 6.18 17.99 12.02
CA ALA A 135 6.08 19.42 11.72
C ALA A 135 4.75 19.79 11.03
N ALA A 136 4.26 18.95 10.11
CA ALA A 136 2.95 19.14 9.48
C ALA A 136 1.81 19.03 10.50
N SER A 137 1.82 17.99 11.35
CA SER A 137 0.79 17.79 12.39
C SER A 137 0.76 18.93 13.40
N ILE A 138 1.93 19.38 13.88
CA ILE A 138 2.03 20.52 14.80
C ILE A 138 1.52 21.81 14.12
N GLY A 139 1.80 21.99 12.83
CA GLY A 139 1.29 23.12 12.04
C GLY A 139 -0.23 23.13 11.98
N GLU A 140 -0.85 22.00 11.60
CA GLU A 140 -2.30 21.87 11.53
C GLU A 140 -2.98 22.07 12.89
N GLU A 141 -2.42 21.51 13.96
CA GLU A 141 -2.94 21.70 15.32
C GLU A 141 -2.81 23.16 15.78
N GLY A 142 -1.69 23.82 15.45
CA GLY A 142 -1.47 25.23 15.76
C GLY A 142 -2.45 26.16 15.05
N GLU A 143 -2.72 25.91 13.77
CA GLU A 143 -3.71 26.67 12.99
C GLU A 143 -5.13 26.48 13.52
N LYS A 144 -5.51 25.25 13.88
CA LYS A 144 -6.81 24.94 14.50
C LYS A 144 -6.97 25.65 15.84
N ALA A 145 -5.95 25.58 16.71
CA ALA A 145 -5.99 26.24 18.02
C ALA A 145 -6.07 27.79 17.91
N GLN A 146 -5.37 28.39 16.94
CA GLN A 146 -5.49 29.83 16.69
C GLN A 146 -6.85 30.23 16.12
N ALA A 147 -7.41 29.42 15.22
CA ALA A 147 -8.74 29.66 14.66
C ALA A 147 -9.81 29.61 15.76
N GLU A 148 -9.76 28.59 16.63
CA GLU A 148 -10.71 28.37 17.72
C GLU A 148 -10.65 29.52 18.76
N LYS A 149 -9.44 29.93 19.16
CA LYS A 149 -9.28 31.07 20.09
C LYS A 149 -9.78 32.39 19.49
N LYS A 150 -9.61 32.60 18.17
CA LYS A 150 -10.11 33.79 17.47
C LYS A 150 -11.63 33.77 17.32
N THR A 151 -12.23 32.60 17.14
CA THR A 151 -13.70 32.46 17.13
C THR A 151 -14.27 32.71 18.51
N ASP A 152 -13.70 32.14 19.57
CA ASP A 152 -14.21 32.31 20.94
C ASP A 152 -14.19 33.79 21.35
N THR A 153 -13.04 34.44 21.21
CA THR A 153 -12.90 35.89 21.53
C THR A 153 -13.85 36.77 20.70
N ARG A 154 -14.08 36.44 19.42
CA ARG A 154 -15.05 37.16 18.59
C ARG A 154 -16.49 36.93 19.05
N THR A 155 -16.82 35.72 19.47
CA THR A 155 -18.17 35.35 19.95
C THR A 155 -18.45 36.06 21.27
N GLU A 156 -17.50 36.02 22.22
CA GLU A 156 -17.58 36.76 23.49
C GLU A 156 -17.75 38.27 23.27
N GLN A 157 -17.00 38.86 22.32
CA GLN A 157 -17.16 40.27 21.97
C GLN A 157 -18.54 40.58 21.36
N GLN A 158 -19.08 39.68 20.53
CA GLN A 158 -20.41 39.84 19.93
C GLN A 158 -21.52 39.76 20.98
N GLU A 159 -21.42 38.80 21.91
CA GLU A 159 -22.36 38.66 23.02
C GLU A 159 -22.33 39.87 23.95
N MET A 160 -21.13 40.33 24.33
CA MET A 160 -20.97 41.52 25.18
C MET A 160 -21.59 42.75 24.51
N ARG A 161 -21.36 42.94 23.20
CA ARG A 161 -21.97 44.04 22.43
C ARG A 161 -23.49 43.90 22.30
N ALA A 162 -24.02 42.68 22.24
CA ALA A 162 -25.47 42.45 22.20
C ALA A 162 -26.11 42.79 23.55
N ARG A 163 -25.50 42.35 24.67
CA ARG A 163 -25.95 42.66 26.03
C ARG A 163 -25.98 44.16 26.30
N ILE A 164 -24.87 44.86 26.01
CA ILE A 164 -24.80 46.32 26.20
C ILE A 164 -25.86 47.05 25.37
N ARG A 165 -26.08 46.63 24.11
CA ARG A 165 -27.14 47.22 23.27
C ARG A 165 -28.54 47.00 23.84
N ALA A 166 -28.85 45.80 24.32
CA ALA A 166 -30.13 45.50 24.92
C ALA A 166 -30.38 46.33 26.20
N GLU A 167 -29.36 46.47 27.05
CA GLU A 167 -29.45 47.27 28.28
C GLU A 167 -29.64 48.76 28.00
N ILE A 168 -28.89 49.31 27.04
CA ILE A 168 -29.09 50.70 26.60
C ILE A 168 -30.51 50.89 26.02
N GLN A 169 -31.00 49.94 25.23
CA GLN A 169 -32.33 50.01 24.64
C GLN A 169 -33.44 49.99 25.70
N ASP A 170 -33.33 49.13 26.71
CA ASP A 170 -34.26 49.06 27.83
C ASP A 170 -34.26 50.36 28.65
N GLU A 171 -33.09 50.94 28.93
CA GLU A 171 -32.99 52.24 29.62
C GLU A 171 -33.58 53.39 28.81
N VAL A 172 -33.32 53.44 27.50
CA VAL A 172 -33.91 54.45 26.60
C VAL A 172 -35.43 54.28 26.55
N GLU A 173 -35.94 53.06 26.42
CA GLU A 173 -37.38 52.80 26.45
C GLU A 173 -38.02 53.19 27.78
N LYS A 174 -37.40 52.86 28.91
CA LYS A 174 -37.87 53.24 30.25
C LYS A 174 -37.94 54.75 30.39
N LYS A 175 -36.89 55.49 30.00
CA LYS A 175 -36.87 56.95 30.03
C LYS A 175 -37.93 57.57 29.12
N MET A 176 -38.04 57.09 27.89
CA MET A 176 -39.03 57.61 26.93
C MET A 176 -40.46 57.35 27.40
N ARG A 177 -40.75 56.17 27.97
CA ARG A 177 -42.06 55.88 28.58
C ARG A 177 -42.36 56.78 29.79
N ALA A 178 -41.35 57.11 30.59
CA ALA A 178 -41.50 58.02 31.73
C ALA A 178 -41.78 59.47 31.28
N GLU A 179 -41.05 59.97 30.28
CA GLU A 179 -41.26 61.30 29.68
C GLU A 179 -42.64 61.43 29.03
N ILE A 180 -43.05 60.46 28.19
CA ILE A 180 -44.39 60.47 27.56
C ILE A 180 -45.48 60.49 28.64
N ARG A 181 -45.31 59.72 29.72
CA ARG A 181 -46.26 59.70 30.84
C ARG A 181 -46.33 61.05 31.57
N ALA A 182 -45.19 61.73 31.74
CA ALA A 182 -45.13 63.05 32.35
C ALA A 182 -45.79 64.13 31.46
N GLU A 183 -45.57 64.10 30.15
CA GLU A 183 -46.20 65.05 29.21
C GLU A 183 -47.72 64.91 29.13
N LEU A 184 -48.25 63.68 29.16
CA LEU A 184 -49.70 63.44 29.16
C LEU A 184 -50.37 64.03 30.40
N LEU A 185 -49.82 63.78 31.59
CA LEU A 185 -50.32 64.32 32.86
C LEU A 185 -50.21 65.86 32.96
N GLY A 186 -49.22 66.45 32.28
CA GLY A 186 -49.04 67.91 32.20
C GLY A 186 -49.98 68.63 31.21
N LYS A 187 -50.60 67.89 30.27
CA LYS A 187 -51.63 68.43 29.36
C LYS A 187 -53.02 68.46 30.00
N ASP A 188 -53.34 67.46 30.82
CA ASP A 188 -54.62 67.38 31.53
C ASP A 188 -54.79 68.52 32.56
N SER A 189 -53.69 69.06 33.08
CA SER A 189 -53.67 70.18 34.03
C SER A 189 -53.68 71.57 33.38
N LYS A 190 -53.59 71.67 32.04
CA LYS A 190 -53.68 72.93 31.27
C LYS A 190 -55.01 73.11 30.53
N GLN A 191 -55.92 72.14 30.61
CA GLN A 191 -57.27 72.20 30.00
C GLN A 191 -58.40 72.56 30.99
N VAL A 192 -58.07 73.00 32.22
CA VAL A 192 -59.01 73.57 33.20
C VAL A 192 -58.66 75.02 33.47
#